data_AF-A0A8D2B4F4-F1
#
_entry.id   AF-A0A8D2B4F4-F1
#
_cell.length_a   1.000
_cell.length_b   1.000
_cell.length_c   1.000
_cell.angle_alpha   90.00
_cell.angle_beta   90.00
_cell.angle_gamma   90.00
#
_symmetry.space_group_name_H-M   'P 1'
#
loop_
_entity.id
_entity.type
_entity.pdbx_description
1 polymer ?
#
loop_
_entity_poly.entity_id
_entity_poly.type
_entity_poly.pdbx_seq_one_letter_code
_entity_poly.pdbx_strand_id
1 'polypeptide(L)'
;MAFSMDVGAAISKEKSDLETYKAFMYEMTKYSELLNLNIYSVPQQTKGEQRENGLEAGSPAIDLMGCNKEEMYEAKAWIQRILTSQNNHSIENSHILHLGKKEHDILSQLQKTSSVSILELISPGRAFLEIRGPQADLIEVVMNIEHMLCEVQEKVTRKKEQDLWILSGQWTDQQTQNQDEMKKKITFLRYPAPLTQELMDRKNQFEKYGLQVIKVETIENVVLQAAFQRKKKMMEGRTSKEPVSHRLFQQVPYQFCNVVCRVGFQRLYSCGSKYGAGIYFIKNLKNLADQVKKTTDINELIYVFEAEVLTGTFCQGHQLNIVPPPLSPGAIDVHDSVVDNVLSPETFVIFSSIQAMPRYLWTCTWGRVWSQNYSRPMSQQPRRKFSSGSSVD
;
A
#
# COMPACT_ATOMS: atom_id res chain seq x y z
N MET A 1 17.31 -2.14 -58.48
CA MET A 1 16.70 -1.36 -57.39
C MET A 1 17.39 -1.76 -56.11
N ALA A 2 18.35 -0.96 -55.65
CA ALA A 2 19.06 -1.19 -54.40
C ALA A 2 18.27 -0.56 -53.26
N PHE A 3 17.88 -1.37 -52.27
CA PHE A 3 17.34 -0.90 -51.00
C PHE A 3 18.50 -0.26 -50.21
N SER A 4 18.54 1.08 -50.19
CA SER A 4 19.31 1.82 -49.20
C SER A 4 18.49 1.85 -47.92
N MET A 5 18.82 0.99 -46.96
CA MET A 5 18.30 1.09 -45.60
C MET A 5 18.76 2.42 -44.99
N ASP A 6 17.81 3.12 -44.38
CA ASP A 6 17.96 4.42 -43.74
C ASP A 6 18.72 4.30 -42.41
N VAL A 7 20.02 4.01 -42.51
CA VAL A 7 20.93 3.93 -41.37
C VAL A 7 21.12 5.32 -40.72
N GLY A 8 20.90 6.40 -41.48
CA GLY A 8 20.99 7.78 -41.01
C GLY A 8 19.89 8.18 -40.03
N ALA A 9 18.65 7.74 -40.25
CA ALA A 9 17.54 8.00 -39.33
C ALA A 9 17.68 7.26 -37.99
N ALA A 10 18.20 6.02 -38.00
CA ALA A 10 18.43 5.26 -36.78
C ALA A 10 19.56 5.89 -35.92
N ILE A 11 20.69 6.25 -36.53
CA ILE A 11 21.84 6.86 -35.83
C ILE A 11 21.50 8.26 -35.30
N SER A 12 20.70 9.05 -36.02
CA SER A 12 20.29 10.38 -35.57
C SER A 12 19.28 10.33 -34.42
N LYS A 13 18.34 9.36 -34.45
CA LYS A 13 17.40 9.12 -33.36
C LYS A 13 18.12 8.62 -32.10
N GLU A 14 19.07 7.71 -32.24
CA GLU A 14 19.87 7.17 -31.13
C GLU A 14 20.76 8.24 -30.47
N LYS A 15 21.32 9.18 -31.26
CA LYS A 15 22.02 10.37 -30.72
C LYS A 15 21.10 11.32 -29.97
N SER A 16 19.90 11.58 -30.51
CA SER A 16 18.88 12.42 -29.86
C SER A 16 18.41 11.83 -28.53
N ASP A 17 18.22 10.52 -28.47
CA ASP A 17 17.78 9.81 -27.26
C ASP A 17 18.88 9.80 -26.20
N LEU A 18 20.15 9.66 -26.60
CA LEU A 18 21.30 9.76 -25.69
C LEU A 18 21.49 11.16 -25.10
N GLU A 19 21.30 12.21 -25.91
CA GLU A 19 21.35 13.59 -25.43
C GLU A 19 20.20 13.90 -24.47
N THR A 20 19.00 13.41 -24.79
CA THR A 20 17.82 13.52 -23.91
C THR A 20 18.06 12.81 -22.58
N TYR A 21 18.62 11.59 -22.62
CA TYR A 21 19.00 10.84 -21.42
C TYR A 21 20.04 11.58 -20.58
N LYS A 22 21.08 12.14 -21.20
CA LYS A 22 22.11 12.92 -20.49
C LYS A 22 21.54 14.17 -19.83
N ALA A 23 20.65 14.90 -20.52
CA ALA A 23 19.98 16.07 -19.98
C ALA A 23 19.09 15.70 -18.79
N PHE A 24 18.32 14.62 -18.90
CA PHE A 24 17.54 14.07 -17.80
C PHE A 24 18.41 13.69 -16.59
N MET A 25 19.52 12.98 -16.82
CA MET A 25 20.45 12.58 -15.76
C MET A 25 21.08 13.77 -15.05
N TYR A 26 21.45 14.81 -15.80
CA TYR A 26 21.99 16.04 -15.24
C TYR A 26 20.98 16.74 -14.32
N GLU A 27 19.73 16.91 -14.75
CA GLU A 27 18.70 17.53 -13.92
C GLU A 27 18.37 16.66 -12.68
N MET A 28 18.26 15.33 -12.84
CA MET A 28 18.03 14.43 -11.70
C MET A 28 19.14 14.51 -10.65
N THR A 29 20.39 14.58 -11.09
CA THR A 29 21.55 14.71 -10.19
C THR A 29 21.51 16.05 -9.44
N LYS A 30 21.25 17.14 -10.15
CA LYS A 30 21.09 18.48 -9.57
C LYS A 30 19.95 18.56 -8.54
N TYR A 31 18.79 17.94 -8.82
CA TYR A 31 17.69 17.86 -7.85
C TYR A 31 18.06 17.02 -6.62
N SER A 32 18.83 15.94 -6.81
CA SER A 32 19.29 15.11 -5.69
C SER A 32 20.28 15.83 -4.77
N GLU A 33 21.19 16.63 -5.33
CA GLU A 33 22.15 17.46 -4.59
C GLU A 33 21.43 18.58 -3.83
N LEU A 34 20.43 19.22 -4.44
CA LEU A 34 19.60 20.26 -3.82
C LEU A 34 18.78 19.75 -2.62
N LEU A 35 18.35 18.49 -2.66
CA LEU A 35 17.49 17.89 -1.64
C LEU A 35 18.24 16.96 -0.68
N ASN A 36 19.57 16.82 -0.84
CA ASN A 36 20.40 15.90 -0.07
C ASN A 36 19.88 14.44 -0.11
N LEU A 37 19.32 14.05 -1.25
CA LEU A 37 18.70 12.74 -1.48
C LEU A 37 19.69 11.79 -2.13
N ASN A 38 19.80 10.57 -1.61
CA ASN A 38 20.53 9.51 -2.31
C ASN A 38 19.70 9.01 -3.51
N ILE A 39 20.23 9.13 -4.73
CA ILE A 39 19.65 8.45 -5.89
C ILE A 39 19.97 6.97 -5.77
N TYR A 40 18.93 6.13 -5.76
CA TYR A 40 19.10 4.69 -5.84
C TYR A 40 18.90 4.25 -7.29
N SER A 41 19.73 3.32 -7.73
CA SER A 41 19.47 2.48 -8.90
C SER A 41 19.10 1.10 -8.39
N VAL A 42 18.07 0.47 -8.96
CA VAL A 42 17.77 -0.92 -8.62
C VAL A 42 18.85 -1.79 -9.25
N PRO A 43 19.65 -2.58 -8.49
CA PRO A 43 20.60 -3.49 -9.09
C PRO A 43 19.85 -4.50 -9.95
N GLN A 44 20.29 -4.68 -11.20
CA GLN A 44 19.93 -5.86 -11.96
C GLN A 44 20.36 -7.08 -11.14
N GLN A 45 19.48 -8.08 -11.01
CA GLN A 45 19.80 -9.31 -10.30
C GLN A 45 20.87 -10.06 -11.09
N THR A 46 22.14 -9.80 -10.78
CA THR A 46 23.30 -10.60 -11.18
C THR A 46 23.89 -11.24 -9.93
N LYS A 47 23.09 -12.06 -9.23
CA LYS A 47 23.68 -13.18 -8.50
C LYS A 47 23.81 -14.33 -9.49
N GLY A 48 25.04 -14.79 -9.68
CA GLY A 48 25.41 -15.82 -10.64
C GLY A 48 24.64 -17.11 -10.41
N GLU A 49 23.56 -17.27 -11.15
CA GLU A 49 23.26 -18.54 -11.78
C GLU A 49 23.71 -18.37 -13.23
N GLN A 50 24.48 -19.33 -13.72
CA GLN A 50 24.86 -19.42 -15.13
C GLN A 50 23.57 -19.25 -15.95
N ARG A 51 23.41 -18.08 -16.58
CA ARG A 51 22.36 -17.84 -17.56
C ARG A 51 22.77 -18.64 -18.78
N GLU A 52 22.22 -19.85 -18.89
CA GLU A 52 22.56 -20.82 -19.93
C GLU A 52 22.12 -20.39 -21.34
N ASN A 53 21.51 -19.21 -21.52
CA ASN A 53 21.23 -18.65 -22.83
C ASN A 53 21.57 -17.16 -22.85
N GLY A 54 22.64 -16.83 -23.59
CA GLY A 54 23.18 -15.48 -23.72
C GLY A 54 22.16 -14.49 -24.28
N LEU A 55 22.06 -13.33 -23.64
CA LEU A 55 21.52 -12.14 -24.26
C LEU A 55 22.71 -11.21 -24.55
N GLU A 56 22.85 -10.87 -25.83
CA GLU A 56 23.90 -10.02 -26.39
C GLU A 56 23.83 -8.59 -25.81
N ALA A 57 24.99 -7.92 -25.76
CA ALA A 57 25.07 -6.48 -25.52
C ALA A 57 24.28 -5.75 -26.61
N GLY A 58 23.07 -5.26 -26.29
CA GLY A 58 22.17 -4.62 -27.25
C GLY A 58 20.66 -4.80 -27.02
N SER A 59 20.24 -5.58 -26.01
CA SER A 59 18.81 -5.68 -25.67
C SER A 59 18.30 -4.38 -25.01
N PRO A 60 17.08 -3.90 -25.34
CA PRO A 60 16.51 -2.72 -24.70
C PRO A 60 16.32 -2.97 -23.19
N ALA A 61 16.80 -2.04 -22.36
CA ALA A 61 16.69 -2.07 -20.91
C ALA A 61 15.93 -0.84 -20.41
N ILE A 62 15.16 -1.02 -19.34
CA ILE A 62 14.50 0.06 -18.62
C ILE A 62 15.23 0.23 -17.28
N ASP A 63 15.91 1.37 -17.12
CA ASP A 63 16.56 1.74 -15.87
C ASP A 63 15.65 2.66 -15.06
N LEU A 64 15.31 2.23 -13.84
CA LEU A 64 14.52 3.02 -12.90
C LEU A 64 15.44 3.75 -11.94
N MET A 65 15.25 5.06 -11.84
CA MET A 65 16.02 5.97 -10.99
C MET A 65 15.08 6.83 -10.16
N GLY A 66 15.36 6.92 -8.86
CA GLY A 66 14.52 7.66 -7.93
C GLY A 66 15.22 7.88 -6.58
N CYS A 67 14.70 8.82 -5.80
CA CYS A 67 15.19 9.11 -4.46
C CYS A 67 14.49 8.27 -3.37
N ASN A 68 13.34 7.66 -3.70
CA ASN A 68 12.54 6.85 -2.79
C ASN A 68 12.62 5.37 -3.22
N LYS A 69 13.24 4.54 -2.39
CA LYS A 69 13.44 3.11 -2.70
C LYS A 69 12.13 2.35 -2.83
N GLU A 70 11.14 2.68 -2.00
CA GLU A 70 9.84 2.03 -2.01
C GLU A 70 9.08 2.36 -3.30
N GLU A 71 9.05 3.63 -3.70
CA GLU A 71 8.47 4.05 -5.00
C GLU A 71 9.12 3.31 -6.16
N MET A 72 10.44 3.18 -6.13
CA MET A 72 11.17 2.45 -7.17
C MET A 72 10.84 0.95 -7.19
N TYR A 73 10.70 0.34 -6.02
CA TYR A 73 10.35 -1.07 -5.90
C TYR A 73 8.97 -1.34 -6.48
N GLU A 74 8.00 -0.50 -6.12
CA GLU A 74 6.61 -0.57 -6.57
C GLU A 74 6.49 -0.25 -8.06
N ALA A 75 7.21 0.77 -8.55
CA ALA A 75 7.29 1.07 -9.97
C ALA A 75 7.87 -0.10 -10.77
N LYS A 76 8.93 -0.74 -10.27
CA LYS A 76 9.52 -1.92 -10.89
C LYS A 76 8.51 -3.07 -10.95
N ALA A 77 7.87 -3.38 -9.83
CA ALA A 77 6.89 -4.46 -9.76
C ALA A 77 5.72 -4.21 -10.74
N TRP A 78 5.23 -2.97 -10.79
CA TRP A 78 4.16 -2.56 -11.69
C TRP A 78 4.57 -2.67 -13.17
N ILE A 79 5.76 -2.17 -13.56
CA ILE A 79 6.30 -2.29 -14.92
C ILE A 79 6.48 -3.76 -15.31
N GLN A 80 7.00 -4.59 -14.40
CA GLN A 80 7.14 -6.02 -14.66
C GLN A 80 5.78 -6.68 -14.87
N ARG A 81 4.76 -6.32 -14.08
CA ARG A 81 3.39 -6.86 -14.19
C ARG A 81 2.74 -6.51 -15.53
N ILE A 82 2.85 -5.26 -15.98
CA ILE A 82 2.26 -4.84 -17.25
C ILE A 82 3.01 -5.42 -18.47
N LEU A 83 4.35 -5.47 -18.44
CA LEU A 83 5.14 -6.04 -19.54
C LEU A 83 5.01 -7.55 -19.67
N THR A 84 4.69 -8.27 -18.58
CA THR A 84 4.43 -9.71 -18.60
C THR A 84 2.98 -10.06 -18.92
N SER A 85 2.08 -9.07 -18.96
CA SER A 85 0.68 -9.26 -19.35
C SER A 85 0.61 -9.57 -20.85
N GLN A 86 -0.02 -10.69 -21.23
CA GLN A 86 -0.08 -11.11 -22.64
C GLN A 86 -1.24 -10.46 -23.39
N ASN A 87 -2.48 -10.80 -23.01
CA ASN A 87 -3.70 -10.42 -23.73
C ASN A 87 -4.80 -9.87 -22.81
N ASN A 88 -4.54 -9.83 -21.51
CA ASN A 88 -5.45 -9.28 -20.52
C ASN A 88 -4.66 -8.61 -19.38
N HIS A 89 -5.28 -7.60 -18.79
CA HIS A 89 -4.81 -6.95 -17.57
C HIS A 89 -6.01 -6.54 -16.72
N SER A 90 -5.88 -6.65 -15.40
CA SER A 90 -6.93 -6.27 -14.46
C SER A 90 -6.44 -5.17 -13.54
N ILE A 91 -7.15 -4.05 -13.53
CA ILE A 91 -6.91 -2.94 -12.61
C ILE A 91 -7.93 -3.02 -11.48
N GLU A 92 -7.49 -3.44 -10.29
CA GLU A 92 -8.31 -3.40 -9.08
C GLU A 92 -8.11 -2.06 -8.35
N ASN A 93 -9.09 -1.16 -8.46
CA ASN A 93 -9.02 0.15 -7.84
C ASN A 93 -10.42 0.67 -7.46
N SER A 94 -10.69 0.84 -6.16
CA SER A 94 -11.99 1.32 -5.68
C SER A 94 -12.33 2.77 -6.10
N HIS A 95 -11.38 3.54 -6.64
CA HIS A 95 -11.68 4.83 -7.27
C HIS A 95 -12.44 4.71 -8.59
N ILE A 96 -12.53 3.51 -9.18
CA ILE A 96 -13.43 3.22 -10.30
C ILE A 96 -14.88 3.59 -9.96
N LEU A 97 -15.28 3.43 -8.69
CA LEU A 97 -16.61 3.83 -8.21
C LEU A 97 -16.87 5.36 -8.25
N HIS A 98 -15.85 6.16 -8.53
CA HIS A 98 -15.93 7.62 -8.59
C HIS A 98 -15.80 8.16 -10.02
N LEU A 99 -15.74 7.28 -11.03
CA LEU A 99 -15.71 7.71 -12.42
C LEU A 99 -17.04 8.39 -12.77
N GLY A 100 -16.95 9.62 -13.27
CA GLY A 100 -18.10 10.38 -13.75
C GLY A 100 -18.28 10.22 -15.26
N LYS A 101 -19.14 11.05 -15.84
CA LYS A 101 -19.40 11.04 -17.28
C LYS A 101 -18.13 11.25 -18.10
N LYS A 102 -17.29 12.22 -17.71
CA LYS A 102 -16.03 12.55 -18.40
C LYS A 102 -15.11 11.32 -18.47
N GLU A 103 -14.95 10.62 -17.36
CA GLU A 103 -14.08 9.46 -17.27
C GLU A 103 -14.63 8.28 -18.06
N HIS A 104 -15.96 8.05 -18.04
CA HIS A 104 -16.60 7.04 -18.88
C HIS A 104 -16.51 7.37 -20.37
N ASP A 105 -16.57 8.66 -20.75
CA ASP A 105 -16.36 9.11 -22.13
C ASP A 105 -14.92 8.80 -22.57
N ILE A 106 -13.92 8.96 -21.69
CA ILE A 106 -12.52 8.56 -21.94
C ILE A 106 -12.40 7.04 -22.14
N LEU A 107 -12.98 6.24 -21.23
CA LEU A 107 -12.98 4.78 -21.37
C LEU A 107 -13.61 4.34 -22.70
N SER A 108 -14.75 4.93 -23.07
CA SER A 108 -15.41 4.66 -24.35
C SER A 108 -14.55 5.05 -25.54
N GLN A 109 -13.84 6.18 -25.46
CA GLN A 109 -12.95 6.63 -26.53
C GLN A 109 -11.77 5.67 -26.72
N LEU A 110 -11.14 5.23 -25.62
CA LEU A 110 -10.04 4.26 -25.67
C LEU A 110 -10.47 2.94 -26.35
N GLN A 111 -11.68 2.46 -26.07
CA GLN A 111 -12.23 1.26 -26.75
C GLN A 111 -12.52 1.47 -28.25
N LYS A 112 -12.79 2.71 -28.68
CA LYS A 112 -13.07 3.03 -30.09
C LYS A 112 -11.79 3.22 -30.90
N THR A 113 -10.73 3.74 -30.28
CA THR A 113 -9.46 4.07 -30.95
C THR A 113 -8.44 2.94 -30.93
N SER A 114 -8.62 1.96 -30.03
CA SER A 114 -7.68 0.87 -29.80
C SER A 114 -8.38 -0.48 -29.94
N SER A 115 -7.65 -1.55 -30.22
CA SER A 115 -8.21 -2.89 -30.45
C SER A 115 -8.53 -3.64 -29.14
N VAL A 116 -8.99 -2.92 -28.12
CA VAL A 116 -9.20 -3.44 -26.76
C VAL A 116 -10.68 -3.44 -26.38
N SER A 117 -11.03 -4.37 -25.50
CA SER A 117 -12.29 -4.38 -24.76
C SER A 117 -12.02 -4.03 -23.30
N ILE A 118 -12.84 -3.15 -22.73
CA ILE A 118 -12.79 -2.77 -21.33
C ILE A 118 -14.11 -3.23 -20.70
N LEU A 119 -14.03 -3.98 -19.61
CA LEU A 119 -15.17 -4.46 -18.85
C LEU A 119 -15.08 -3.97 -17.41
N GLU A 120 -16.15 -3.34 -16.94
CA GLU A 120 -16.26 -2.90 -15.55
C GLU A 120 -16.98 -3.96 -14.71
N LEU A 121 -16.31 -4.41 -13.66
CA LEU A 121 -16.79 -5.44 -12.75
C LEU A 121 -16.86 -4.85 -11.34
N ILE A 122 -18.08 -4.60 -10.84
CA ILE A 122 -18.30 -4.06 -9.50
C ILE A 122 -18.89 -5.14 -8.59
N SER A 123 -18.28 -5.32 -7.43
CA SER A 123 -18.78 -6.18 -6.35
C SER A 123 -18.73 -5.45 -5.00
N PRO A 124 -19.47 -5.89 -3.96
CA PRO A 124 -19.43 -5.23 -2.66
C PRO A 124 -18.00 -5.14 -2.09
N GLY A 125 -17.44 -3.93 -2.10
CA GLY A 125 -16.10 -3.64 -1.59
C GLY A 125 -14.94 -3.85 -2.57
N ARG A 126 -15.20 -4.17 -3.84
CA ARG A 126 -14.17 -4.26 -4.89
C ARG A 126 -14.69 -3.77 -6.24
N ALA A 127 -13.87 -3.02 -6.96
CA ALA A 127 -14.15 -2.58 -8.33
C ALA A 127 -12.92 -2.88 -9.20
N PHE A 128 -13.16 -3.48 -10.37
CA PHE A 128 -12.11 -3.87 -11.30
C PHE A 128 -12.45 -3.42 -12.72
N LEU A 129 -11.43 -2.99 -13.46
CA LEU A 129 -11.49 -2.88 -14.91
C LEU A 129 -10.68 -4.03 -15.50
N GLU A 130 -11.36 -4.90 -16.24
CA GLU A 130 -10.72 -5.95 -17.02
C GLU A 130 -10.52 -5.45 -18.45
N ILE A 131 -9.26 -5.35 -18.88
CA ILE A 131 -8.90 -4.89 -20.22
C ILE A 131 -8.34 -6.07 -20.99
N ARG A 132 -8.88 -6.34 -22.18
CA ARG A 132 -8.44 -7.44 -23.05
C ARG A 132 -8.16 -6.94 -24.46
N GLY A 133 -7.05 -7.36 -25.05
CA GLY A 133 -6.67 -6.98 -26.42
C GLY A 133 -5.20 -7.32 -26.73
N PRO A 134 -4.71 -6.90 -27.90
CA PRO A 134 -3.29 -7.05 -28.28
C PRO A 134 -2.37 -6.30 -27.31
N GLN A 135 -1.19 -6.86 -27.03
CA GLN A 135 -0.27 -6.34 -26.00
C GLN A 135 0.13 -4.87 -26.20
N ALA A 136 0.39 -4.44 -27.45
CA ALA A 136 0.79 -3.06 -27.74
C ALA A 136 -0.30 -2.05 -27.33
N ASP A 137 -1.53 -2.26 -27.81
CA ASP A 137 -2.70 -1.43 -27.47
C ASP A 137 -3.07 -1.56 -25.98
N LEU A 138 -2.90 -2.75 -25.40
CA LEU A 138 -3.19 -3.03 -23.99
C LEU A 138 -2.35 -2.16 -23.06
N ILE A 139 -1.03 -2.08 -23.29
CA ILE A 139 -0.11 -1.29 -22.45
C ILE A 139 -0.50 0.19 -22.50
N GLU A 140 -0.74 0.74 -23.70
CA GLU A 140 -1.13 2.13 -23.86
C GLU A 140 -2.45 2.45 -23.14
N VAL A 141 -3.46 1.57 -23.28
CA VAL A 141 -4.76 1.77 -22.64
C VAL A 141 -4.66 1.66 -21.12
N VAL A 142 -3.92 0.68 -20.59
CA VAL A 142 -3.71 0.53 -19.14
C VAL A 142 -3.01 1.76 -18.57
N MET A 143 -1.97 2.29 -19.23
CA MET A 143 -1.28 3.52 -18.82
C MET A 143 -2.26 4.71 -18.73
N ASN A 144 -3.10 4.89 -19.75
CA ASN A 144 -4.08 5.99 -19.77
C ASN A 144 -5.13 5.86 -18.66
N ILE A 145 -5.61 4.64 -18.40
CA ILE A 145 -6.59 4.37 -17.34
C ILE A 145 -5.98 4.61 -15.96
N GLU A 146 -4.77 4.10 -15.70
CA GLU A 146 -4.07 4.28 -14.41
C GLU A 146 -3.75 5.76 -14.15
N HIS A 147 -3.36 6.50 -15.19
CA HIS A 147 -3.19 7.95 -15.10
C HIS A 147 -4.50 8.66 -14.74
N MET A 148 -5.60 8.34 -15.44
CA MET A 148 -6.92 8.89 -15.12
C MET A 148 -7.35 8.55 -13.69
N LEU A 149 -7.11 7.33 -13.22
CA LEU A 149 -7.42 6.90 -11.85
C LEU A 149 -6.59 7.67 -10.82
N CYS A 150 -5.32 7.98 -11.11
CA CYS A 150 -4.50 8.86 -10.26
C CYS A 150 -5.12 10.26 -10.13
N GLU A 151 -5.61 10.86 -11.22
CA GLU A 151 -6.28 12.17 -11.19
C GLU A 151 -7.58 12.12 -10.37
N VAL A 152 -8.39 11.08 -10.55
CA VAL A 152 -9.62 10.86 -9.79
C VAL A 152 -9.31 10.70 -8.30
N GLN A 153 -8.29 9.91 -7.96
CA GLN A 153 -7.83 9.72 -6.58
C GLN A 153 -7.39 11.04 -5.95
N GLU A 154 -6.63 11.88 -6.65
CA GLU A 154 -6.21 13.20 -6.15
C GLU A 154 -7.44 14.09 -5.90
N LYS A 155 -8.37 14.17 -6.85
CA LYS A 155 -9.59 14.97 -6.72
C LYS A 155 -10.45 14.53 -5.53
N VAL A 156 -10.64 13.22 -5.34
CA VAL A 156 -11.39 12.65 -4.21
C VAL A 156 -10.66 12.94 -2.89
N THR A 157 -9.33 12.81 -2.86
CA THR A 157 -8.52 13.08 -1.67
C THR A 157 -8.59 14.56 -1.28
N ARG A 158 -8.50 15.48 -2.25
CA ARG A 158 -8.64 16.93 -2.03
C ARG A 158 -9.98 17.32 -1.43
N LYS A 159 -11.06 16.69 -1.87
CA LYS A 159 -12.39 16.93 -1.28
C LYS A 159 -12.42 16.47 0.19
N LYS A 160 -11.88 15.29 0.49
CA LYS A 160 -11.81 14.77 1.86
C LYS A 160 -10.91 15.59 2.77
N GLU A 161 -9.84 16.17 2.24
CA GLU A 161 -8.99 17.14 2.92
C GLU A 161 -9.79 18.37 3.38
N GLN A 162 -10.65 18.91 2.50
CA GLN A 162 -11.54 20.03 2.83
C GLN A 162 -12.55 19.65 3.92
N ASP A 163 -13.21 18.49 3.78
CA ASP A 163 -14.17 17.99 4.77
C ASP A 163 -13.51 17.81 6.15
N LEU A 164 -12.31 17.24 6.17
CA LEU A 164 -11.52 17.04 7.39
C LEU A 164 -11.14 18.36 8.06
N TRP A 165 -10.78 19.36 7.26
CA TRP A 165 -10.47 20.70 7.77
C TRP A 165 -11.68 21.34 8.46
N ILE A 166 -12.87 21.23 7.87
CA ILE A 166 -14.13 21.69 8.49
C ILE A 166 -14.36 20.96 9.82
N LEU A 167 -14.21 19.63 9.85
CA LEU A 167 -14.43 18.81 11.06
C LEU A 167 -13.45 19.14 12.20
N SER A 168 -12.21 19.54 11.87
CA SER A 168 -11.21 19.94 12.86
C SER A 168 -11.60 21.21 13.64
N GLY A 169 -12.54 22.00 13.10
CA GLY A 169 -13.00 23.26 13.68
C GLY A 169 -12.00 24.42 13.57
N GLN A 170 -11.07 24.35 12.62
CA GLN A 170 -10.16 25.45 12.27
C GLN A 170 -10.80 26.46 11.29
N TRP A 171 -12.13 26.43 11.13
CA TRP A 171 -12.86 27.35 10.26
C TRP A 171 -12.93 28.74 10.91
N THR A 172 -12.30 29.74 10.28
CA THR A 172 -12.55 31.16 10.56
C THR A 172 -13.11 31.82 9.30
N ASP A 173 -14.14 32.66 9.47
CA ASP A 173 -14.92 33.29 8.38
C ASP A 173 -14.11 34.20 7.43
N GLN A 174 -12.79 34.33 7.63
CA GLN A 174 -11.90 35.20 6.86
C GLN A 174 -11.04 34.45 5.79
N GLN A 175 -11.10 33.12 5.67
CA GLN A 175 -10.19 32.36 4.79
C GLN A 175 -10.75 31.97 3.41
N THR A 176 -11.53 32.85 2.78
CA THR A 176 -12.28 32.51 1.55
C THR A 176 -11.59 32.87 0.23
N GLN A 177 -10.30 33.21 0.18
CA GLN A 177 -9.74 33.78 -1.07
C GLN A 177 -8.53 33.13 -1.74
N ASN A 178 -7.96 32.01 -1.28
CA ASN A 178 -6.89 31.34 -2.04
C ASN A 178 -6.95 29.80 -1.96
N GLN A 179 -7.35 29.14 -3.05
CA GLN A 179 -7.25 27.68 -3.21
C GLN A 179 -5.79 27.19 -3.08
N ASP A 180 -4.81 28.01 -3.48
CA ASP A 180 -3.39 27.65 -3.42
C ASP A 180 -2.78 27.76 -2.00
N GLU A 181 -3.36 28.59 -1.12
CA GLU A 181 -3.00 28.57 0.32
C GLU A 181 -3.65 27.39 1.04
N MET A 182 -4.84 26.96 0.61
CA MET A 182 -5.50 25.77 1.12
C MET A 182 -4.73 24.49 0.77
N LYS A 183 -4.16 24.41 -0.44
CA LYS A 183 -3.23 23.33 -0.86
C LYS A 183 -1.98 23.24 0.03
N LYS A 184 -1.53 24.35 0.62
CA LYS A 184 -0.36 24.41 1.51
C LYS A 184 -0.65 24.02 2.96
N LYS A 185 -1.92 23.98 3.40
CA LYS A 185 -2.28 23.94 4.84
C LYS A 185 -2.57 22.56 5.43
N ILE A 186 -2.78 21.51 4.63
CA ILE A 186 -2.85 20.13 5.14
C ILE A 186 -1.49 19.48 4.88
N THR A 187 -0.54 19.83 5.72
CA THR A 187 0.77 19.19 5.75
C THR A 187 0.66 17.97 6.66
N PHE A 188 0.69 16.79 6.07
CA PHE A 188 1.07 15.61 6.83
C PHE A 188 2.60 15.47 6.73
N LEU A 189 3.21 14.95 7.79
CA LEU A 189 4.62 14.58 7.80
C LEU A 189 4.73 13.07 7.95
N ARG A 190 5.68 12.49 7.20
CA ARG A 190 6.09 11.10 7.34
C ARG A 190 7.60 11.06 7.43
N TYR A 191 8.14 10.55 8.53
CA TYR A 191 9.57 10.54 8.80
C TYR A 191 9.96 9.28 9.60
N PRO A 192 11.23 8.86 9.58
CA PRO A 192 11.68 7.68 10.31
C PRO A 192 11.30 7.73 11.80
N ALA A 193 10.71 6.65 12.30
CA ALA A 193 10.27 6.60 13.68
C ALA A 193 11.48 6.58 14.64
N PRO A 194 11.39 7.26 15.80
CA PRO A 194 12.46 7.22 16.80
C PRO A 194 12.58 5.81 17.36
N LEU A 195 13.81 5.38 17.65
CA LEU A 195 14.06 4.05 18.22
C LEU A 195 13.64 4.03 19.69
N THR A 196 12.45 3.49 19.97
CA THR A 196 11.92 3.31 21.34
C THR A 196 11.77 1.83 21.68
N GLN A 197 11.77 1.49 22.97
CA GLN A 197 11.59 0.10 23.40
C GLN A 197 10.24 -0.47 22.93
N GLU A 198 9.16 0.32 22.98
CA GLU A 198 7.84 -0.08 22.49
C GLU A 198 7.88 -0.47 20.99
N LEU A 199 8.55 0.33 20.16
CA LEU A 199 8.70 0.03 18.73
C LEU A 199 9.61 -1.16 18.47
N MET A 200 10.65 -1.38 19.29
CA MET A 200 11.49 -2.57 19.22
C MET A 200 10.70 -3.84 19.57
N ASP A 201 9.92 -3.80 20.65
CA ASP A 201 9.05 -4.91 21.05
C ASP A 201 8.00 -5.18 19.98
N ARG A 202 7.42 -4.12 19.41
CA ARG A 202 6.48 -4.23 18.29
C ARG A 202 7.14 -4.86 17.07
N LYS A 203 8.34 -4.41 16.68
CA LYS A 203 9.12 -4.99 15.59
C LYS A 203 9.33 -6.50 15.79
N ASN A 204 9.72 -6.91 17.00
CA ASN A 204 9.89 -8.33 17.33
C ASN A 204 8.58 -9.13 17.17
N GLN A 205 7.41 -8.54 17.45
CA GLN A 205 6.12 -9.19 17.23
C GLN A 205 5.81 -9.38 15.73
N PHE A 206 6.10 -8.38 14.89
CA PHE A 206 5.98 -8.52 13.43
C PHE A 206 6.85 -9.68 12.92
N GLU A 207 8.12 -9.69 13.32
CA GLU A 207 9.10 -10.69 12.90
C GLU A 207 8.75 -12.10 13.40
N LYS A 208 8.21 -12.22 14.63
CA LYS A 208 7.70 -13.49 15.18
C LYS A 208 6.62 -14.13 14.30
N TYR A 209 5.76 -13.33 13.67
CA TYR A 209 4.73 -13.82 12.76
C TYR A 209 5.17 -13.81 11.29
N GLY A 210 6.45 -13.51 11.06
CA GLY A 210 7.09 -13.65 9.77
C GLY A 210 7.20 -12.38 8.93
N LEU A 211 6.63 -11.27 9.40
CA LEU A 211 6.74 -9.99 8.74
C LEU A 211 8.09 -9.36 9.11
N GLN A 212 9.07 -9.47 8.21
CA GLN A 212 10.39 -8.91 8.42
C GLN A 212 10.34 -7.39 8.23
N VAL A 213 10.58 -6.64 9.30
CA VAL A 213 10.46 -5.17 9.28
C VAL A 213 11.71 -4.54 8.66
N ILE A 214 11.52 -3.80 7.57
CA ILE A 214 12.57 -3.05 6.87
C ILE A 214 12.66 -1.63 7.44
N LYS A 215 11.51 -0.98 7.62
CA LYS A 215 11.42 0.43 7.99
C LYS A 215 10.17 0.69 8.83
N VAL A 216 10.26 1.66 9.73
CA VAL A 216 9.13 2.21 10.49
C VAL A 216 9.15 3.72 10.35
N GLU A 217 8.01 4.29 9.98
CA GLU A 217 7.85 5.75 9.85
C GLU A 217 6.74 6.24 10.78
N THR A 218 6.99 7.36 11.45
CA THR A 218 5.97 8.11 12.19
C THR A 218 5.15 8.94 11.23
N ILE A 219 3.85 9.03 11.48
CA ILE A 219 2.91 9.84 10.70
C ILE A 219 2.34 10.93 11.59
N GLU A 220 2.46 12.17 11.13
CA GLU A 220 1.83 13.32 11.76
C GLU A 220 0.88 13.98 10.78
N ASN A 221 -0.35 14.22 11.22
CA ASN A 221 -1.33 15.00 10.48
C ASN A 221 -2.13 15.81 11.49
N VAL A 222 -1.79 17.10 11.61
CA VAL A 222 -2.32 17.97 12.67
C VAL A 222 -3.83 18.15 12.55
N VAL A 223 -4.35 18.25 11.33
CA VAL A 223 -5.78 18.46 11.08
C VAL A 223 -6.57 17.19 11.43
N LEU A 224 -6.09 16.03 10.99
CA LEU A 224 -6.68 14.74 11.34
C LEU A 224 -6.63 14.49 12.84
N GLN A 225 -5.49 14.78 13.47
CA GLN A 225 -5.30 14.62 14.90
C GLN A 225 -6.27 15.52 15.69
N ALA A 226 -6.47 16.78 15.27
CA ALA A 226 -7.42 17.67 15.93
C ALA A 226 -8.87 17.13 15.84
N ALA A 227 -9.30 16.67 14.66
CA ALA A 227 -10.62 16.05 14.49
C ALA A 227 -10.77 14.76 15.32
N PHE A 228 -9.75 13.91 15.32
CA PHE A 228 -9.69 12.69 16.11
C PHE A 228 -9.79 12.97 17.62
N GLN A 229 -9.01 13.92 18.14
CA GLN A 229 -9.01 14.28 19.56
C GLN A 229 -10.34 14.88 20.01
N ARG A 230 -11.00 15.68 19.16
CA ARG A 230 -12.36 16.17 19.42
C ARG A 230 -13.34 15.00 19.57
N LYS A 231 -13.29 14.02 18.66
CA LYS A 231 -14.15 12.83 18.72
C LYS A 231 -13.83 11.96 19.94
N LYS A 232 -12.55 11.80 20.28
CA LYS A 232 -12.10 11.06 21.47
C LYS A 232 -12.69 11.64 22.75
N LYS A 233 -12.57 12.96 22.96
CA LYS A 233 -13.15 13.65 24.12
C LYS A 233 -14.67 13.48 24.21
N MET A 234 -15.37 13.54 23.08
CA MET A 234 -16.81 13.31 23.03
C MET A 234 -17.17 11.88 23.46
N MET A 235 -16.40 10.87 23.05
CA MET A 235 -16.64 9.48 23.43
C MET A 235 -16.28 9.19 24.89
N GLU A 236 -15.20 9.78 25.39
CA GLU A 236 -14.79 9.69 26.81
C GLU A 236 -15.83 10.31 27.74
N GLY A 237 -16.52 11.38 27.32
CA GLY A 237 -17.62 11.97 28.08
C GLY A 237 -18.85 11.05 28.22
N ARG A 238 -19.00 10.04 27.35
CA ARG A 238 -20.13 9.08 27.37
C ARG A 238 -19.84 7.83 28.19
N THR A 239 -18.57 7.44 28.33
CA THR A 239 -18.16 6.15 28.91
C THR A 239 -17.13 6.35 30.03
N SER A 240 -17.41 5.85 31.23
CA SER A 240 -16.58 6.10 32.43
C SER A 240 -15.64 4.96 32.84
N LYS A 241 -15.60 3.83 32.13
CA LYS A 241 -14.97 2.59 32.65
C LYS A 241 -13.82 1.98 31.83
N GLU A 242 -13.76 2.19 30.51
CA GLU A 242 -12.77 1.54 29.63
C GLU A 242 -12.10 2.56 28.70
N PRO A 243 -10.85 2.33 28.25
CA PRO A 243 -10.23 3.15 27.24
C PRO A 243 -11.06 3.08 25.95
N VAL A 244 -11.52 4.23 25.48
CA VAL A 244 -12.36 4.34 24.26
C VAL A 244 -11.61 3.99 22.97
N SER A 245 -10.30 3.72 23.07
CA SER A 245 -9.39 3.56 21.93
C SER A 245 -8.48 2.33 22.06
N HIS A 246 -8.22 1.66 20.95
CA HIS A 246 -7.29 0.54 20.83
C HIS A 246 -6.19 0.81 19.80
N ARG A 247 -5.02 0.17 19.98
CA ARG A 247 -3.95 0.10 18.97
C ARG A 247 -4.23 -1.06 18.04
N LEU A 248 -4.54 -0.78 16.78
CA LEU A 248 -4.93 -1.79 15.79
C LEU A 248 -4.16 -1.61 14.48
N PHE A 249 -4.24 -2.63 13.61
CA PHE A 249 -3.47 -2.71 12.38
C PHE A 249 -4.36 -2.79 11.14
N GLN A 250 -3.89 -2.21 10.04
CA GLN A 250 -4.50 -2.38 8.72
C GLN A 250 -3.40 -2.49 7.66
N GLN A 251 -3.42 -3.55 6.85
CA GLN A 251 -2.64 -3.62 5.62
C GLN A 251 -3.27 -2.69 4.59
N VAL A 252 -2.45 -1.88 3.92
CA VAL A 252 -2.91 -0.95 2.89
C VAL A 252 -2.02 -1.10 1.65
N PRO A 253 -2.57 -1.28 0.43
CA PRO A 253 -1.77 -1.27 -0.79
C PRO A 253 -0.99 0.03 -0.95
N TYR A 254 0.21 -0.05 -1.52
CA TYR A 254 1.13 1.09 -1.61
C TYR A 254 0.49 2.37 -2.17
N GLN A 255 -0.28 2.23 -3.25
CA GLN A 255 -0.97 3.34 -3.94
C GLN A 255 -1.90 4.16 -3.04
N PHE A 256 -2.35 3.61 -1.92
CA PHE A 256 -3.23 4.28 -0.96
C PHE A 256 -2.51 4.77 0.30
N CYS A 257 -1.22 4.45 0.50
CA CYS A 257 -0.47 4.87 1.68
C CYS A 257 -0.46 6.39 1.86
N ASN A 258 -0.26 7.15 0.77
CA ASN A 258 -0.30 8.62 0.84
C ASN A 258 -1.71 9.14 1.16
N VAL A 259 -2.77 8.48 0.68
CA VAL A 259 -4.16 8.85 1.00
C VAL A 259 -4.44 8.67 2.49
N VAL A 260 -4.01 7.55 3.10
CA VAL A 260 -4.13 7.33 4.55
C VAL A 260 -3.47 8.46 5.34
N CYS A 261 -2.25 8.85 4.96
CA CYS A 261 -1.52 9.91 5.65
C CYS A 261 -2.20 11.28 5.52
N ARG A 262 -2.82 11.57 4.37
CA ARG A 262 -3.48 12.87 4.08
C ARG A 262 -4.84 13.03 4.73
N VAL A 263 -5.69 12.01 4.62
CA VAL A 263 -7.12 12.11 4.98
C VAL A 263 -7.59 11.02 5.93
N GLY A 264 -6.68 10.23 6.49
CA GLY A 264 -6.99 9.12 7.37
C GLY A 264 -7.55 7.91 6.62
N PHE A 265 -7.96 6.89 7.38
CA PHE A 265 -8.41 5.63 6.82
C PHE A 265 -9.73 5.74 6.08
N GLN A 266 -9.84 5.03 4.96
CA GLN A 266 -11.01 5.04 4.09
C GLN A 266 -11.49 3.62 3.84
N ARG A 267 -12.81 3.46 3.67
CA ARG A 267 -13.41 2.18 3.31
C ARG A 267 -12.92 1.65 1.96
N LEU A 268 -12.50 2.54 1.06
CA LEU A 268 -12.20 2.21 -0.34
C LEU A 268 -11.16 1.08 -0.48
N TYR A 269 -10.16 1.01 0.40
CA TYR A 269 -9.14 -0.04 0.36
C TYR A 269 -9.27 -1.04 1.52
N SER A 270 -10.44 -1.08 2.15
CA SER A 270 -10.75 -2.06 3.19
C SER A 270 -11.47 -3.26 2.56
N CYS A 271 -10.76 -4.36 2.37
CA CYS A 271 -11.29 -5.59 1.78
C CYS A 271 -12.12 -6.41 2.80
N GLY A 272 -13.31 -5.92 3.13
CA GLY A 272 -14.21 -6.63 4.05
C GLY A 272 -15.62 -6.08 4.01
N SER A 273 -16.61 -6.97 3.80
CA SER A 273 -18.03 -6.63 3.96
C SER A 273 -18.73 -7.51 4.98
N LYS A 274 -18.04 -8.52 5.57
CA LYS A 274 -18.66 -9.53 6.44
C LYS A 274 -19.38 -8.95 7.66
N TYR A 275 -18.81 -7.91 8.25
CA TYR A 275 -19.29 -7.32 9.50
C TYR A 275 -19.84 -5.90 9.30
N GLY A 276 -19.97 -5.46 8.05
CA GLY A 276 -20.51 -4.16 7.67
C GLY A 276 -19.68 -3.42 6.64
N ALA A 277 -20.27 -2.38 6.07
CA ALA A 277 -19.68 -1.44 5.13
C ALA A 277 -18.86 -0.36 5.85
N GLY A 278 -17.85 -0.77 6.61
CA GLY A 278 -16.96 0.14 7.34
C GLY A 278 -15.48 -0.04 6.99
N ILE A 279 -14.61 0.50 7.85
CA ILE A 279 -13.15 0.44 7.77
C ILE A 279 -12.66 -0.60 8.77
N TYR A 280 -11.94 -1.61 8.29
CA TYR A 280 -11.57 -2.79 9.06
C TYR A 280 -10.18 -2.64 9.65
N PHE A 281 -10.06 -3.02 10.92
CA PHE A 281 -8.81 -3.07 11.65
C PHE A 281 -8.67 -4.41 12.36
N ILE A 282 -7.44 -4.91 12.42
CA ILE A 282 -7.10 -6.19 13.03
C ILE A 282 -6.35 -5.92 14.32
N LYS A 283 -6.74 -6.60 15.39
CA LYS A 283 -6.10 -6.48 16.70
C LYS A 283 -4.77 -7.23 16.77
N ASN A 284 -4.74 -8.45 16.25
CA ASN A 284 -3.60 -9.35 16.38
C ASN A 284 -2.76 -9.44 15.10
N LEU A 285 -1.46 -9.23 15.24
CA LEU A 285 -0.49 -9.34 14.14
C LEU A 285 -0.43 -10.73 13.50
N LYS A 286 -0.75 -11.79 14.25
CA LYS A 286 -0.86 -13.15 13.69
C LYS A 286 -1.97 -13.21 12.62
N ASN A 287 -3.15 -12.70 12.97
CA ASN A 287 -4.31 -12.68 12.07
C ASN A 287 -4.04 -11.78 10.86
N LEU A 288 -3.37 -10.64 11.07
CA LEU A 288 -2.90 -9.78 9.99
C LEU A 288 -1.94 -10.55 9.05
N ALA A 289 -0.92 -11.21 9.59
CA ALA A 289 0.05 -11.97 8.80
C ALA A 289 -0.63 -13.10 8.00
N ASP A 290 -1.61 -13.79 8.58
CA ASP A 290 -2.36 -14.83 7.90
C ASP A 290 -3.30 -14.29 6.80
N GLN A 291 -3.74 -13.03 6.90
CA GLN A 291 -4.45 -12.34 5.80
C GLN A 291 -3.48 -11.93 4.69
N VAL A 292 -2.37 -11.28 5.05
CA VAL A 292 -1.33 -10.82 4.11
C VAL A 292 -0.82 -11.97 3.24
N LYS A 293 -0.59 -13.15 3.84
CA LYS A 293 -0.16 -14.38 3.14
C LYS A 293 -1.10 -14.83 2.02
N LYS A 294 -2.39 -14.49 2.10
CA LYS A 294 -3.39 -14.90 1.10
C LYS A 294 -3.47 -13.93 -0.08
N THR A 295 -2.98 -12.71 0.09
CA THR A 295 -3.22 -11.60 -0.84
C THR A 295 -1.95 -11.06 -1.49
N THR A 296 -0.78 -11.49 -1.06
CA THR A 296 0.49 -10.87 -1.43
C THR A 296 1.48 -11.91 -1.93
N ASP A 297 2.14 -11.64 -3.04
CA ASP A 297 3.21 -12.49 -3.54
C ASP A 297 4.45 -12.42 -2.64
N ILE A 298 5.25 -13.49 -2.64
CA ILE A 298 6.39 -13.69 -1.71
C ILE A 298 7.44 -12.57 -1.81
N ASN A 299 7.48 -11.85 -2.93
CA ASN A 299 8.46 -10.81 -3.23
C ASN A 299 7.86 -9.40 -3.24
N GLU A 300 6.68 -9.14 -2.69
CA GLU A 300 6.15 -7.77 -2.64
C GLU A 300 6.40 -7.11 -1.27
N LEU A 301 6.56 -5.78 -1.27
CA LEU A 301 6.62 -5.00 -0.04
C LEU A 301 5.22 -4.99 0.60
N ILE A 302 5.20 -5.15 1.92
CA ILE A 302 3.98 -5.19 2.71
C ILE A 302 3.93 -3.92 3.55
N TYR A 303 2.86 -3.14 3.40
CA TYR A 303 2.66 -1.88 4.10
C TYR A 303 1.55 -2.04 5.14
N VAL A 304 1.91 -1.93 6.41
CA VAL A 304 0.99 -2.08 7.53
C VAL A 304 0.96 -0.79 8.33
N PHE A 305 -0.21 -0.18 8.43
CA PHE A 305 -0.42 0.93 9.35
C PHE A 305 -0.76 0.40 10.74
N GLU A 306 -0.11 0.97 11.75
CA GLU A 306 -0.56 0.91 13.13
C GLU A 306 -1.28 2.21 13.47
N ALA A 307 -2.51 2.09 13.96
CA ALA A 307 -3.41 3.20 14.24
C ALA A 307 -3.91 3.17 15.68
N GLU A 308 -4.18 4.35 16.23
CA GLU A 308 -5.06 4.49 17.39
C GLU A 308 -6.49 4.61 16.87
N VAL A 309 -7.36 3.69 17.28
CA VAL A 309 -8.73 3.56 16.77
C VAL A 309 -9.72 3.70 17.91
N LEU A 310 -10.64 4.67 17.80
CA LEU A 310 -11.75 4.90 18.72
C LEU A 310 -12.84 3.84 18.52
N THR A 311 -12.70 2.71 19.19
CA THR A 311 -13.65 1.60 19.14
C THR A 311 -14.86 1.83 20.02
N GLY A 312 -14.72 2.59 21.12
CA GLY A 312 -15.77 2.86 22.09
C GLY A 312 -16.54 1.61 22.51
N THR A 313 -17.87 1.76 22.61
CA THR A 313 -18.77 0.63 22.77
C THR A 313 -18.95 -0.09 21.43
N PHE A 314 -19.02 -1.42 21.46
CA PHE A 314 -19.15 -2.23 20.26
C PHE A 314 -20.16 -3.36 20.40
N CYS A 315 -20.69 -3.81 19.27
CA CYS A 315 -21.57 -4.97 19.17
C CYS A 315 -21.15 -5.90 18.03
N GLN A 316 -21.83 -7.03 17.90
CA GLN A 316 -21.62 -7.95 16.79
C GLN A 316 -21.94 -7.28 15.45
N GLY A 317 -21.01 -7.36 14.49
CA GLY A 317 -21.21 -6.82 13.15
C GLY A 317 -21.97 -7.77 12.23
N HIS A 318 -22.65 -7.19 11.25
CA HIS A 318 -23.43 -7.87 10.23
C HIS A 318 -23.18 -7.24 8.86
N GLN A 319 -23.26 -8.04 7.79
CA GLN A 319 -22.88 -7.61 6.43
C GLN A 319 -23.68 -6.39 5.92
N LEU A 320 -24.91 -6.22 6.41
CA LEU A 320 -25.80 -5.11 6.05
C LEU A 320 -25.57 -3.84 6.89
N ASN A 321 -24.69 -3.84 7.89
CA ASN A 321 -24.41 -2.64 8.67
C ASN A 321 -23.73 -1.59 7.80
N ILE A 322 -24.40 -0.45 7.57
CA ILE A 322 -23.80 0.78 7.01
C ILE A 322 -23.40 1.78 8.09
N VAL A 323 -23.96 1.60 9.29
CA VAL A 323 -23.62 2.25 10.55
C VAL A 323 -23.77 1.19 11.67
N PRO A 324 -23.17 1.42 12.86
CA PRO A 324 -23.43 0.56 14.00
C PRO A 324 -24.93 0.55 14.35
N PRO A 325 -25.49 -0.58 14.80
CA PRO A 325 -26.89 -0.66 15.15
C PRO A 325 -27.22 0.17 16.41
N PRO A 326 -28.50 0.59 16.57
CA PRO A 326 -28.98 1.24 17.78
C PRO A 326 -28.84 0.36 19.02
N LEU A 327 -28.66 0.97 20.20
CA LEU A 327 -28.54 0.25 21.47
C LEU A 327 -29.83 -0.53 21.83
N SER A 328 -30.98 -0.02 21.41
CA SER A 328 -32.28 -0.67 21.53
C SER A 328 -33.22 -0.20 20.41
N PRO A 329 -34.30 -0.93 20.09
CA PRO A 329 -35.25 -0.52 19.07
C PRO A 329 -35.82 0.88 19.36
N GLY A 330 -35.57 1.83 18.45
CA GLY A 330 -35.99 3.23 18.60
C GLY A 330 -35.03 4.14 19.37
N ALA A 331 -33.89 3.63 19.85
CA ALA A 331 -32.86 4.47 20.45
C ALA A 331 -32.18 5.37 19.41
N ILE A 332 -31.88 6.61 19.82
CA ILE A 332 -31.05 7.54 19.05
C ILE A 332 -29.57 7.15 19.21
N ASP A 333 -29.21 6.62 20.38
CA ASP A 333 -27.86 6.18 20.66
C ASP A 333 -27.55 4.86 19.95
N VAL A 334 -26.37 4.85 19.32
CA VAL A 334 -25.80 3.72 18.59
C VAL A 334 -24.48 3.32 19.24
N HIS A 335 -24.05 2.09 18.99
CA HIS A 335 -22.68 1.70 19.29
C HIS A 335 -21.67 2.54 18.49
N ASP A 336 -20.42 2.57 18.93
CA ASP A 336 -19.36 3.35 18.28
C ASP A 336 -18.64 2.55 17.17
N SER A 337 -18.61 1.23 17.30
CA SER A 337 -18.04 0.31 16.31
C SER A 337 -18.75 -1.06 16.32
N VAL A 338 -18.40 -1.92 15.38
CA VAL A 338 -18.83 -3.33 15.37
C VAL A 338 -17.64 -4.26 15.29
N VAL A 339 -17.80 -5.49 15.77
CA VAL A 339 -16.73 -6.49 15.87
C VAL A 339 -17.13 -7.84 15.29
N ASP A 340 -16.13 -8.68 15.03
CA ASP A 340 -16.32 -10.06 14.59
C ASP A 340 -16.82 -10.99 15.70
N ASN A 341 -16.40 -10.78 16.94
CA ASN A 341 -16.86 -11.50 18.11
C ASN A 341 -16.84 -10.60 19.35
N VAL A 342 -17.98 -10.44 20.02
CA VAL A 342 -18.11 -9.53 21.17
C VAL A 342 -17.29 -9.99 22.39
N LEU A 343 -17.12 -11.30 22.60
CA LEU A 343 -16.39 -11.84 23.75
C LEU A 343 -14.87 -11.74 23.57
N SER A 344 -14.39 -11.91 22.35
CA SER A 344 -12.96 -11.85 22.01
C SER A 344 -12.77 -11.21 20.63
N PRO A 345 -12.86 -9.87 20.52
CA PRO A 345 -12.80 -9.18 19.25
C PRO A 345 -11.38 -9.21 18.67
N GLU A 346 -11.27 -9.74 17.46
CA GLU A 346 -10.04 -9.79 16.67
C GLU A 346 -10.08 -8.81 15.49
N THR A 347 -11.28 -8.47 15.04
CA THR A 347 -11.54 -7.48 13.98
C THR A 347 -12.50 -6.42 14.50
N PHE A 348 -12.11 -5.15 14.33
CA PHE A 348 -12.95 -3.99 14.61
C PHE A 348 -13.30 -3.29 13.30
N VAL A 349 -14.55 -2.83 13.21
CA VAL A 349 -15.05 -2.09 12.05
C VAL A 349 -15.62 -0.76 12.54
N ILE A 350 -15.01 0.33 12.08
CA ILE A 350 -15.46 1.70 12.32
C ILE A 350 -16.15 2.27 11.08
N PHE A 351 -17.02 3.26 11.26
CA PHE A 351 -17.82 3.82 10.16
C PHE A 351 -17.50 5.29 9.86
N SER A 352 -16.49 5.86 10.52
CA SER A 352 -16.07 7.24 10.28
C SER A 352 -14.54 7.32 10.28
N SER A 353 -13.94 7.91 9.25
CA SER A 353 -12.48 8.04 9.10
C SER A 353 -11.81 8.73 10.30
N ILE A 354 -12.47 9.71 10.91
CA ILE A 354 -11.95 10.45 12.08
C ILE A 354 -11.92 9.62 13.38
N GLN A 355 -12.40 8.37 13.37
CA GLN A 355 -12.22 7.44 14.50
C GLN A 355 -10.86 6.75 14.48
N ALA A 356 -10.03 6.92 13.45
CA ALA A 356 -8.73 6.27 13.39
C ALA A 356 -7.63 7.29 13.05
N MET A 357 -6.64 7.36 13.91
CA MET A 357 -5.43 8.15 13.71
C MET A 357 -4.29 7.21 13.32
N PRO A 358 -3.74 7.29 12.09
CA PRO A 358 -2.53 6.56 11.74
C PRO A 358 -1.36 7.10 12.56
N ARG A 359 -0.55 6.20 13.12
CA ARG A 359 0.56 6.55 14.02
C ARG A 359 1.89 6.12 13.45
N TYR A 360 1.94 4.89 12.95
CA TYR A 360 3.14 4.33 12.32
C TYR A 360 2.80 3.62 11.01
N LEU A 361 3.71 3.71 10.04
CA LEU A 361 3.74 2.87 8.86
C LEU A 361 4.92 1.89 8.96
N TRP A 362 4.59 0.61 9.05
CA TRP A 362 5.53 -0.49 9.03
C TRP A 362 5.68 -0.98 7.59
N THR A 363 6.90 -0.90 7.06
CA THR A 363 7.25 -1.50 5.75
C THR A 363 7.96 -2.81 6.00
N CYS A 364 7.40 -3.89 5.50
CA CYS A 364 7.84 -5.25 5.75
C CYS A 364 8.03 -6.04 4.45
N THR A 365 8.75 -7.16 4.55
CA THR A 365 8.73 -8.25 3.57
C THR A 365 8.39 -9.56 4.23
N TRP A 366 8.10 -10.59 3.44
CA TRP A 366 8.00 -11.93 3.96
C TRP A 366 9.42 -12.45 4.28
N GLY A 367 9.79 -12.53 5.56
CA GLY A 367 10.96 -13.30 5.99
C GLY A 367 10.78 -14.81 5.76
N ARG A 368 11.76 -15.47 5.14
CA ARG A 368 11.85 -16.94 5.17
C ARG A 368 11.93 -17.36 6.63
N VAL A 369 10.84 -17.89 7.20
CA VAL A 369 10.86 -18.51 8.52
C VAL A 369 11.85 -19.66 8.42
N TRP A 370 13.00 -19.54 9.07
CA TRP A 370 13.84 -20.71 9.32
C TRP A 370 13.02 -21.58 10.26
N SER A 371 12.39 -22.62 9.72
CA SER A 371 11.91 -23.73 10.52
C SER A 371 13.11 -24.23 11.32
N GLN A 372 13.20 -23.82 12.58
CA GLN A 372 14.07 -24.44 13.56
C GLN A 372 13.59 -25.88 13.71
N ASN A 373 14.12 -26.75 12.85
CA ASN A 373 14.15 -28.17 13.14
C ASN A 373 14.89 -28.30 14.46
N TYR A 374 14.17 -28.74 15.48
CA TYR A 374 14.75 -29.30 16.70
C TYR A 374 15.53 -30.57 16.33
N SER A 375 16.69 -30.40 15.72
CA SER A 375 17.70 -31.45 15.65
C SER A 375 18.37 -31.47 17.01
N ARG A 376 17.90 -32.37 17.88
CA ARG A 376 18.58 -32.76 19.12
C ARG A 376 20.09 -32.91 18.85
N PRO A 377 20.98 -32.36 19.68
CA PRO A 377 22.39 -32.64 19.54
C PRO A 377 22.62 -34.11 19.83
N MET A 378 23.04 -34.86 18.82
CA MET A 378 23.51 -36.24 18.98
C MET A 378 24.79 -36.17 19.83
N SER A 379 24.69 -36.65 21.07
CA SER A 379 25.80 -36.76 22.01
C SER A 379 26.96 -37.52 21.37
N GLN A 380 28.12 -36.88 21.24
CA GLN A 380 29.35 -37.53 20.83
C GLN A 380 29.79 -38.50 21.94
N GLN A 381 29.68 -39.80 21.70
CA GLN A 381 30.38 -40.81 22.49
C GLN A 381 31.85 -40.92 22.04
N PRO A 382 32.81 -41.17 22.95
CA PRO A 382 34.22 -41.12 22.62
C PRO A 382 34.67 -42.35 21.81
N ARG A 383 35.44 -42.11 20.75
CA ARG A 383 36.14 -43.14 19.95
C ARG A 383 37.01 -44.01 20.87
N ARG A 384 36.59 -45.27 21.09
CA ARG A 384 37.48 -46.33 21.60
C ARG A 384 38.42 -46.77 20.47
N LYS A 385 39.72 -46.73 20.76
CA LYS A 385 40.79 -47.34 19.97
C LYS A 385 40.53 -48.85 19.88
N PHE A 386 40.47 -49.39 18.67
CA PHE A 386 40.63 -50.83 18.45
C PHE A 386 42.04 -51.08 17.93
N SER A 387 42.83 -51.70 18.79
CA SER A 387 44.10 -52.35 18.49
C SER A 387 43.84 -53.64 17.71
N SER A 388 44.63 -53.84 16.66
CA SER A 388 44.75 -55.10 15.91
C SER A 388 45.20 -56.24 16.83
N GLY A 389 44.48 -57.35 16.81
CA GLY A 389 44.87 -58.59 17.48
C GLY A 389 44.14 -59.78 16.87
N SER A 390 44.91 -60.63 16.20
CA SER A 390 44.54 -61.89 15.56
C SER A 390 43.95 -62.90 16.55
N SER A 391 42.99 -63.71 16.10
CA SER A 391 42.62 -64.98 16.74
C SER A 391 43.51 -66.09 16.19
N VAL A 392 44.21 -66.79 17.07
CA VAL A 392 44.58 -68.20 16.86
C VAL A 392 44.16 -68.90 18.15
N ASP A 393 43.37 -69.96 17.96
CA ASP A 393 42.76 -70.90 18.89
C ASP A 393 41.55 -70.44 19.73
#